data_AF-A0A382SPN2-F1
#
_entry.id   AF-A0A382SPN2-F1
#
_cell.length_a   1.000
_cell.length_b   1.000
_cell.length_c   1.000
_cell.angle_alpha   90.00
_cell.angle_beta   90.00
_cell.angle_gamma   90.00
#
_symmetry.space_group_name_H-M   'P 1'
#
loop_
_entity.id
_entity.type
_entity.pdbx_description
1 polymer ?
#
loop_
_entity_poly.entity_id
_entity_poly.type
_entity_poly.pdbx_seq_one_letter_code
_entity_poly.pdbx_strand_id
1 'polypeptide(L)'
;MKYARYHAFQILKKYYRSNNRLKAVRDQYYKNNKLHHQDISRSLVLTNEVVRWQGRLDYWINLFLDKPIHKLHPSVHIILRIGFFEALM
;
A
#
# COMPACT_ATOMS: atom_id res chain seq x y z
N MET A 1 -17.41 8.69 3.05
CA MET A 1 -16.51 8.54 1.88
C MET A 1 -15.25 7.80 2.34
N LYS A 2 -14.77 6.81 1.59
CA LYS A 2 -13.50 6.13 1.93
C LYS A 2 -12.37 6.89 1.22
N TYR A 3 -11.32 7.22 1.96
CA TYR A 3 -10.21 8.04 1.43
C TYR A 3 -9.26 7.21 0.55
N ALA A 4 -8.52 7.86 -0.35
CA ALA A 4 -7.47 7.24 -1.17
C ALA A 4 -6.52 6.27 -0.43
N ARG A 5 -6.17 6.55 0.83
CA ARG A 5 -5.35 5.69 1.69
C ARG A 5 -5.98 4.32 1.94
N TYR A 6 -7.30 4.29 2.15
CA TYR A 6 -8.06 3.06 2.31
C TYR A 6 -8.03 2.22 1.02
N HIS A 7 -8.20 2.86 -0.14
CA HIS A 7 -8.15 2.17 -1.43
C HIS A 7 -6.75 1.62 -1.71
N ALA A 8 -5.70 2.39 -1.43
CA ALA A 8 -4.32 1.93 -1.52
C ALA A 8 -4.06 0.71 -0.63
N PHE A 9 -4.52 0.74 0.63
CA PHE A 9 -4.43 -0.40 1.55
C PHE A 9 -5.10 -1.66 0.99
N GLN A 10 -6.33 -1.55 0.48
CA GLN A 10 -7.04 -2.72 -0.07
C GLN A 10 -6.35 -3.29 -1.32
N ILE A 11 -5.85 -2.42 -2.21
CA ILE A 11 -5.09 -2.82 -3.39
C ILE A 11 -3.80 -3.53 -2.97
N LEU A 12 -3.02 -2.95 -2.06
CA LEU A 12 -1.77 -3.55 -1.57
C LEU A 12 -2.02 -4.87 -0.84
N LYS A 13 -3.06 -4.94 -0.02
CA LYS A 13 -3.46 -6.17 0.68
C LYS A 13 -3.77 -7.29 -0.31
N LYS A 14 -4.45 -6.98 -1.41
CA LYS A 14 -4.73 -7.96 -2.47
C LYS A 14 -3.46 -8.29 -3.28
N TYR A 15 -2.65 -7.30 -3.59
CA TYR A 15 -1.39 -7.44 -4.31
C TYR A 15 -0.42 -8.38 -3.57
N TYR A 16 -0.10 -8.11 -2.29
CA TYR A 16 0.83 -8.93 -1.51
C TYR A 16 0.31 -10.35 -1.21
N ARG A 17 -1.00 -10.58 -1.30
CA ARG A 17 -1.59 -11.93 -1.18
C ARG A 17 -1.68 -12.66 -2.51
N SER A 18 -1.50 -11.97 -3.64
CA SER A 18 -1.66 -12.53 -4.98
C SER A 18 -0.31 -12.60 -5.69
N ASN A 19 -0.16 -13.53 -6.63
CA ASN A 19 1.00 -13.52 -7.53
C ASN A 19 0.77 -12.63 -8.78
N ASN A 20 -0.21 -11.71 -8.71
CA ASN A 20 -0.61 -10.89 -9.84
C ASN A 20 0.19 -9.59 -9.90
N ARG A 21 0.32 -9.04 -11.11
CA ARG A 21 0.92 -7.71 -11.32
C ARG A 21 0.08 -6.63 -10.62
N LEU A 22 0.73 -5.65 -9.99
CA LEU A 22 0.07 -4.54 -9.28
C LEU A 22 -0.97 -3.83 -10.15
N LYS A 23 -0.63 -3.56 -11.41
CA LYS A 23 -1.54 -2.93 -12.39
C LYS A 23 -2.85 -3.73 -12.53
N ALA A 24 -2.77 -5.05 -12.69
CA ALA A 24 -3.95 -5.89 -12.85
C ALA A 24 -4.83 -5.90 -11.59
N VAL A 25 -4.22 -5.99 -10.41
CA VAL A 25 -4.94 -5.94 -9.13
C VAL A 25 -5.67 -4.61 -8.96
N ARG A 26 -5.01 -3.50 -9.31
CA ARG A 26 -5.56 -2.16 -9.25
C ARG A 26 -6.70 -1.94 -10.24
N ASP A 27 -6.50 -2.32 -11.50
CA ASP A 27 -7.52 -2.15 -12.55
C ASP A 27 -8.79 -2.95 -12.20
N GLN A 28 -8.64 -4.17 -11.67
CA GLN A 28 -9.76 -4.95 -11.16
C GLN A 28 -10.44 -4.28 -9.95
N TYR A 29 -9.67 -3.70 -9.04
CA TYR A 29 -10.21 -3.01 -7.86
C TYR A 29 -11.01 -1.76 -8.26
N TYR A 30 -10.50 -0.94 -9.18
CA TYR A 30 -11.17 0.28 -9.64
C TYR A 30 -12.46 -0.02 -10.40
N LYS A 31 -12.46 -1.06 -11.25
CA LYS A 31 -13.68 -1.52 -11.94
C LYS A 31 -14.79 -1.91 -10.95
N ASN A 32 -14.43 -2.53 -9.83
CA ASN A 32 -15.41 -3.07 -8.88
C ASN A 32 -15.93 -2.05 -7.86
N ASN A 33 -15.21 -0.94 -7.61
CA ASN A 33 -15.50 -0.06 -6.47
C ASN A 33 -16.03 1.35 -6.85
N LYS A 34 -16.24 1.66 -8.15
CA LYS A 34 -16.75 2.95 -8.67
C LYS A 34 -16.23 4.17 -7.88
N LEU A 35 -14.92 4.41 -7.98
CA LEU A 35 -14.22 5.46 -7.21
C LEU A 35 -14.26 6.81 -7.92
N HIS A 36 -14.15 7.89 -7.15
CA HIS A 36 -13.97 9.24 -7.69
C HIS A 36 -12.57 9.38 -8.33
N HIS A 37 -12.46 10.21 -9.38
CA HIS A 37 -11.21 10.36 -10.13
C HIS A 37 -10.02 10.81 -9.27
N GLN A 38 -10.25 11.68 -8.29
CA GLN A 38 -9.21 12.13 -7.35
C GLN A 38 -8.71 10.98 -6.47
N ASP A 39 -9.60 10.12 -5.96
CA ASP A 39 -9.22 8.97 -5.15
C ASP A 39 -8.46 7.94 -5.98
N ILE A 40 -8.87 7.71 -7.24
CA ILE A 40 -8.17 6.82 -8.18
C ILE A 40 -6.73 7.29 -8.40
N SER A 41 -6.56 8.58 -8.72
CA SER A 41 -5.24 9.15 -8.99
C SER A 41 -4.35 9.05 -7.75
N ARG A 42 -4.87 9.45 -6.59
CA ARG A 42 -4.10 9.42 -5.34
C ARG A 42 -3.76 8.00 -4.89
N SER A 43 -4.70 7.05 -4.97
CA SER A 43 -4.40 5.65 -4.65
C SER A 43 -3.47 5.00 -5.67
N LEU A 44 -3.48 5.44 -6.93
CA LEU A 44 -2.56 4.97 -7.96
C LEU A 44 -1.12 5.36 -7.63
N VAL A 45 -0.89 6.63 -7.27
CA VAL A 45 0.43 7.12 -6.88
C VAL A 45 0.91 6.40 -5.62
N LEU A 46 0.07 6.35 -4.58
CA LEU A 46 0.38 5.67 -3.32
C LEU A 46 0.76 4.19 -3.53
N THR A 47 -0.02 3.45 -4.31
CA THR A 47 0.26 2.03 -4.54
C THR A 47 1.54 1.79 -5.33
N ASN A 48 1.82 2.62 -6.34
CA ASN A 48 3.05 2.51 -7.13
C ASN A 48 4.28 2.83 -6.28
N GLU A 49 4.26 3.96 -5.59
CA GLU A 49 5.43 4.42 -4.85
C GLU A 49 5.70 3.54 -3.62
N VAL A 50 4.68 3.09 -2.89
CA VAL A 50 4.88 2.13 -1.79
C VAL A 50 5.54 0.85 -2.27
N VAL A 51 5.14 0.30 -3.42
CA VAL A 51 5.76 -0.91 -3.98
C VAL A 51 7.18 -0.62 -4.48
N ARG A 52 7.39 0.54 -5.13
CA ARG A 52 8.70 0.97 -5.63
C ARG A 52 9.71 1.13 -4.49
N TRP A 53 9.29 1.70 -3.37
CA TRP A 53 10.15 2.01 -2.22
C TRP A 53 10.12 0.93 -1.14
N GLN A 54 9.44 -0.21 -1.36
CA GLN A 54 9.17 -1.20 -0.31
C GLN A 54 10.42 -1.65 0.46
N GLY A 55 11.56 -1.87 -0.22
CA GLY A 55 12.79 -2.30 0.45
C GLY A 55 13.38 -1.22 1.37
N ARG A 56 13.32 0.06 0.96
CA ARG A 56 13.77 1.19 1.78
C ARG A 56 12.80 1.47 2.92
N LEU A 57 11.50 1.41 2.64
CA LEU A 57 10.46 1.54 3.66
C LEU A 57 10.61 0.44 4.72
N ASP A 58 10.82 -0.81 4.32
CA ASP A 58 11.03 -1.92 5.26
C ASP A 58 12.29 -1.73 6.11
N TYR A 59 13.37 -1.28 5.50
CA TYR A 59 14.60 -0.95 6.23
C TYR A 59 14.34 0.13 7.29
N TRP A 60 13.74 1.26 6.90
CA TRP A 60 13.45 2.35 7.84
C TRP A 60 12.46 1.93 8.93
N ILE A 61 11.38 1.22 8.59
CA ILE A 61 10.43 0.71 9.57
C ILE A 61 11.15 -0.20 10.58
N ASN A 62 12.02 -1.10 10.12
CA ASN A 62 12.72 -2.03 10.98
C ASN A 62 13.73 -1.36 11.94
N LEU A 63 14.21 -0.15 11.64
CA LEU A 63 15.05 0.63 12.57
C LEU A 63 14.29 1.08 13.82
N PHE A 64 12.96 1.19 13.74
CA PHE A 64 12.10 1.66 14.84
C PHE A 64 11.33 0.54 15.53
N LEU A 65 11.59 -0.73 15.18
CA LEU A 65 10.91 -1.88 15.77
C LEU A 65 11.85 -2.68 16.66
N ASP A 66 11.40 -2.99 17.88
CA ASP A 66 12.10 -3.93 18.78
C ASP A 66 12.06 -5.38 18.27
N LYS A 67 11.07 -5.69 17.42
CA LYS A 67 10.85 -7.03 16.85
C LYS A 67 11.02 -6.99 15.34
N PRO A 68 11.55 -8.06 14.72
CA PRO A 68 11.74 -8.11 13.28
C PRO A 68 10.44 -7.87 12.49
N ILE A 69 10.54 -7.09 11.41
CA ILE A 69 9.39 -6.70 10.59
C ILE A 69 8.58 -7.90 10.04
N HIS A 70 9.21 -9.05 9.80
CA HIS A 70 8.54 -10.25 9.32
C HIS A 70 7.58 -10.89 10.33
N LYS A 71 7.69 -10.54 11.62
CA LYS A 71 6.76 -11.01 12.67
C LYS A 71 5.51 -10.15 12.77
N LEU A 72 5.45 -9.00 12.09
CA LEU A 72 4.27 -8.16 12.07
C LEU A 72 3.15 -8.81 11.27
N HIS A 73 1.92 -8.58 11.72
CA HIS A 73 0.76 -8.97 10.93
C HIS A 73 0.79 -8.25 9.57
N PRO A 74 0.58 -8.94 8.43
CA PRO A 74 0.77 -8.35 7.09
C PRO A 74 -0.04 -7.08 6.84
N SER A 75 -1.23 -6.95 7.45
CA SER A 75 -2.02 -5.73 7.33
C SER A 75 -1.40 -4.55 8.06
N VAL A 76 -0.78 -4.77 9.22
CA VAL A 76 -0.07 -3.73 9.97
C VAL A 76 1.15 -3.28 9.18
N HIS A 77 1.89 -4.23 8.61
CA HIS A 77 3.05 -3.92 7.76
C HIS A 77 2.69 -3.04 6.56
N ILE A 78 1.56 -3.32 5.88
CA ILE A 78 1.07 -2.46 4.78
C ILE A 78 0.71 -1.07 5.28
N ILE A 79 0.04 -0.95 6.43
CA ILE A 79 -0.33 0.34 7.01
C ILE A 79 0.93 1.15 7.34
N LEU A 80 1.94 0.52 7.95
CA LEU A 80 3.22 1.16 8.26
C LEU A 80 3.92 1.65 6.99
N ARG A 81 3.97 0.84 5.93
CA ARG A 81 4.56 1.25 4.64
C ARG A 81 3.86 2.46 4.04
N ILE A 82 2.52 2.49 4.04
CA ILE A 82 1.75 3.64 3.53
C ILE A 82 2.03 4.88 4.39
N GLY A 83 1.99 4.73 5.72
CA GLY A 83 2.19 5.84 6.65
C GLY A 83 3.60 6.42 6.60
N PHE A 84 4.63 5.56 6.55
CA PHE A 84 6.01 6.00 6.39
C PHE A 84 6.24 6.73 5.07
N PHE A 85 5.66 6.21 3.98
CA PHE A 85 5.78 6.88 2.69
C PHE A 85 5.18 8.29 2.73
N GLU A 86 3.96 8.45 3.24
CA GLU A 86 3.29 9.76 3.35
C GLU A 86 3.95 10.72 4.35
N ALA A 87 4.71 10.21 5.33
CA ALA A 87 5.43 11.04 6.28
C ALA A 87 6.77 11.55 5.73
N LEU A 88 7.39 10.81 4.80
CA LEU A 88 8.72 11.10 4.27
C LEU A 88 8.70 11.79 2.91
N MET A 89 7.60 11.69 2.16
CA MET A 89 7.44 12.18 0.78
C MET A 89 6.19 13.04 0.66
#